data_AF-A0A962FID2-F1
#
_entry.id   AF-A0A962FID2-F1
#
_cell.length_a   1.000
_cell.length_b   1.000
_cell.length_c   1.000
_cell.angle_alpha   90.00
_cell.angle_beta   90.00
_cell.angle_gamma   90.00
#
_symmetry.space_group_name_H-M   'P 1'
#
loop_
_entity.id
_entity.type
_entity.pdbx_description
1 polymer ?
#
loop_
_entity_poly.entity_id
_entity_poly.type
_entity_poly.pdbx_seq_one_letter_code
_entity_poly.pdbx_strand_id
1 'polypeptide(L)'
;AVLLAPPPTTLDEYVATFQKTWRILRAGEFPADDGKDVNVARLAFSRGLNPMGVARQMLAIFASGDRRPRLANVKAPTLVIHGDVDPLVRVEGGMDTAKSIPGAKLVIVKRMGHALPEELWPEIVGAIVDHAKAHQA
;
A
#
# COMPACT_ATOMS: atom_id res chain seq x y z
N ALA A 1 -15.08 6.28 0.99
CA ALA A 1 -14.75 5.00 1.62
C ALA A 1 -14.71 3.90 0.55
N VAL A 2 -13.60 3.79 -0.19
CA VAL A 2 -13.48 2.84 -1.30
C VAL A 2 -13.47 1.38 -0.81
N LEU A 3 -12.98 1.14 0.40
CA LEU A 3 -12.82 -0.20 0.97
C LEU A 3 -14.12 -0.88 1.47
N LEU A 4 -15.22 -0.13 1.61
CA LEU A 4 -16.48 -0.64 2.17
C LEU A 4 -17.62 -0.66 1.13
N ALA A 5 -17.30 -0.47 -0.15
CA ALA A 5 -18.28 -0.57 -1.21
C ALA A 5 -18.79 -2.03 -1.33
N PRO A 6 -20.07 -2.24 -1.70
CA PRO A 6 -20.60 -3.58 -1.97
C PRO A 6 -19.73 -4.32 -3.00
N PRO A 7 -19.52 -5.64 -2.85
CA PRO A 7 -18.71 -6.38 -3.79
C PRO A 7 -19.41 -6.42 -5.16
N PRO A 8 -18.69 -6.13 -6.25
CA PRO A 8 -19.22 -6.28 -7.60
C PRO A 8 -19.55 -7.76 -7.89
N THR A 9 -20.59 -8.00 -8.68
CA THR A 9 -21.08 -9.36 -8.96
C THR A 9 -20.81 -9.81 -10.38
N THR A 10 -20.53 -8.87 -11.28
CA THR A 10 -20.15 -9.13 -12.67
C THR A 10 -18.70 -8.71 -12.95
N LEU A 11 -18.12 -9.25 -14.03
CA LEU A 11 -16.77 -8.88 -14.46
C LEU A 11 -16.67 -7.38 -14.80
N ASP A 12 -17.66 -6.84 -15.51
CA ASP A 12 -17.64 -5.44 -15.94
C ASP A 12 -17.75 -4.48 -14.75
N GLU A 13 -18.62 -4.80 -13.78
CA GLU A 13 -18.69 -4.07 -12.50
C GLU A 13 -17.37 -4.12 -11.74
N TYR A 14 -16.72 -5.29 -11.70
CA TYR A 14 -15.45 -5.48 -11.01
C TYR A 14 -14.34 -4.64 -11.66
N VAL A 15 -14.21 -4.69 -12.98
CA VAL A 15 -13.22 -3.90 -13.73
C VAL A 15 -13.43 -2.41 -13.49
N ALA A 16 -14.66 -1.91 -13.63
CA ALA A 16 -14.96 -0.50 -13.41
C ALA A 16 -14.66 -0.05 -11.96
N THR A 17 -15.03 -0.87 -10.99
CA THR A 17 -14.78 -0.60 -9.56
C THR A 17 -13.28 -0.63 -9.25
N PHE A 18 -12.53 -1.58 -9.83
CA PHE A 18 -11.09 -1.72 -9.67
C PHE A 18 -10.36 -0.48 -10.20
N GLN A 19 -10.63 -0.05 -11.44
CA GLN A 19 -10.00 1.15 -12.02
C GLN A 19 -10.27 2.40 -11.19
N LYS A 20 -11.54 2.61 -10.78
CA LYS A 20 -11.90 3.75 -9.94
C LYS A 20 -11.16 3.70 -8.60
N THR A 21 -11.09 2.53 -7.98
CA THR A 21 -10.42 2.31 -6.70
C THR A 21 -8.94 2.62 -6.80
N TRP A 22 -8.25 2.04 -7.78
CA TRP A 22 -6.81 2.19 -7.92
C TRP A 22 -6.40 3.59 -8.33
N ARG A 23 -7.17 4.31 -9.15
CA ARG A 23 -6.93 5.75 -9.39
C ARG A 23 -6.98 6.57 -8.10
N ILE A 24 -7.98 6.33 -7.26
CA ILE A 24 -8.10 7.03 -5.96
C ILE A 24 -6.90 6.68 -5.08
N LEU A 25 -6.59 5.38 -4.91
CA LEU A 25 -5.54 4.92 -4.02
C LEU A 25 -4.15 5.33 -4.49
N ARG A 26 -3.90 5.29 -5.79
CA ARG A 26 -2.62 5.68 -6.38
C ARG A 26 -2.31 7.15 -6.13
N ALA A 27 -3.35 7.99 -6.11
CA ALA A 27 -3.27 9.45 -6.10
C ALA A 27 -2.43 9.99 -7.27
N GLY A 28 -2.64 11.24 -7.67
CA GLY A 28 -1.93 11.82 -8.81
C GLY A 28 -2.24 11.16 -10.16
N GLU A 29 -1.33 11.32 -11.11
CA GLU A 29 -1.48 10.90 -12.51
C GLU A 29 -0.35 9.94 -12.90
N PHE A 30 -0.71 8.70 -13.23
CA PHE A 30 0.23 7.65 -13.66
C PHE A 30 -0.38 6.85 -14.83
N PRO A 31 -0.39 7.41 -16.06
CA PRO A 31 -1.15 6.85 -17.19
C PRO A 31 -0.76 5.42 -17.57
N ALA A 32 0.51 5.05 -17.40
CA ALA A 32 1.00 3.70 -17.69
C ALA A 32 0.39 2.65 -16.76
N ASP A 33 0.27 2.96 -15.46
CA ASP A 33 -0.37 2.11 -14.47
C ASP A 33 -1.89 2.07 -14.67
N ASP A 34 -2.50 3.24 -14.92
CA ASP A 34 -3.92 3.36 -15.27
C ASP A 34 -4.31 2.47 -16.46
N GLY A 35 -3.44 2.40 -17.48
CA GLY A 35 -3.62 1.56 -18.66
C GLY A 35 -3.57 0.06 -18.37
N LYS A 36 -2.98 -0.36 -17.24
CA LYS A 36 -2.85 -1.78 -16.84
C LYS A 36 -4.02 -2.25 -15.98
N ASP A 37 -4.74 -1.34 -15.34
CA ASP A 37 -5.77 -1.66 -14.34
C ASP A 37 -6.84 -2.63 -14.90
N VAL A 38 -7.22 -2.51 -16.18
CA VAL A 38 -8.19 -3.44 -16.82
C VAL A 38 -7.67 -4.87 -16.83
N ASN A 39 -6.42 -5.07 -17.24
CA ASN A 39 -5.82 -6.41 -17.36
C ASN A 39 -5.60 -7.02 -15.98
N VAL A 40 -5.14 -6.22 -15.01
CA VAL A 40 -4.98 -6.65 -13.62
C VAL A 40 -6.33 -7.04 -13.02
N ALA A 41 -7.38 -6.23 -13.25
CA ALA A 41 -8.71 -6.53 -12.76
C ALA A 41 -9.27 -7.84 -13.34
N ARG A 42 -9.13 -8.06 -14.65
CA ARG A 42 -9.57 -9.30 -15.30
C ARG A 42 -8.85 -10.52 -14.74
N LEU A 43 -7.54 -10.43 -14.53
CA LEU A 43 -6.74 -11.52 -13.93
C LEU A 43 -7.11 -11.77 -12.47
N ALA A 44 -7.38 -10.72 -11.69
CA ALA A 44 -7.83 -10.87 -10.31
C ALA A 44 -9.22 -11.53 -10.25
N PHE A 45 -10.14 -11.13 -11.13
CA PHE A 45 -11.48 -11.73 -11.22
C PHE A 45 -11.41 -13.21 -11.63
N SER A 46 -10.58 -13.56 -12.62
CA SER A 46 -10.44 -14.94 -13.09
C SER A 46 -9.85 -15.89 -12.03
N ARG A 47 -9.10 -15.37 -11.06
CA ARG A 47 -8.58 -16.13 -9.91
C ARG A 47 -9.65 -16.40 -8.84
N GLY A 48 -10.83 -15.78 -8.96
CA GLY A 48 -11.94 -15.91 -8.03
C GLY A 48 -11.93 -14.85 -6.93
N LEU A 49 -13.12 -14.39 -6.55
CA LEU A 49 -13.32 -13.38 -5.51
C LEU A 49 -13.78 -14.02 -4.20
N ASN A 50 -13.34 -13.46 -3.07
CA ASN A 50 -13.79 -13.87 -1.74
C ASN A 50 -14.22 -12.65 -0.91
N PRO A 51 -15.48 -12.20 -1.01
CA PRO A 51 -15.98 -11.04 -0.27
C PRO A 51 -15.83 -11.20 1.24
N MET A 52 -16.04 -12.41 1.77
CA MET A 52 -15.83 -12.71 3.19
C MET A 52 -14.35 -12.64 3.58
N GLY A 53 -13.42 -12.78 2.63
CA GLY A 53 -12.00 -12.53 2.84
C GLY A 53 -11.72 -11.06 3.14
N VAL A 54 -12.33 -10.14 2.39
CA VAL A 54 -12.20 -8.69 2.62
C VAL A 54 -12.76 -8.31 4.00
N ALA A 55 -13.94 -8.81 4.35
CA ALA A 55 -14.54 -8.57 5.66
C ALA A 55 -13.63 -9.05 6.82
N ARG A 56 -13.04 -10.24 6.69
CA ARG A 56 -12.09 -10.78 7.67
C ARG A 56 -10.80 -9.94 7.76
N GLN A 57 -10.29 -9.45 6.64
CA GLN A 57 -9.13 -8.57 6.63
C GLN A 57 -9.42 -7.24 7.34
N MET A 58 -10.57 -6.62 7.08
CA MET A 58 -10.96 -5.38 7.77
C MET A 58 -11.12 -5.60 9.28
N LEU A 59 -11.78 -6.69 9.68
CA LEU A 59 -11.90 -7.04 11.09
C LEU A 59 -10.53 -7.25 11.74
N ALA A 60 -9.59 -7.91 11.06
CA ALA A 60 -8.23 -8.11 11.57
C ALA A 60 -7.49 -6.78 11.74
N ILE A 61 -7.63 -5.83 10.79
CA ILE A 61 -7.03 -4.49 10.92
C ILE A 61 -7.56 -3.80 12.17
N PHE A 62 -8.87 -3.76 12.38
CA PHE A 62 -9.48 -3.12 13.55
C PHE A 62 -9.11 -3.82 14.87
N ALA A 63 -9.13 -5.16 14.90
CA ALA A 63 -8.82 -5.94 16.08
C ALA A 63 -7.33 -5.89 16.48
N SER A 64 -6.45 -5.48 15.57
CA SER A 64 -5.00 -5.50 15.82
C SER A 64 -4.51 -4.45 16.82
N GLY A 65 -5.29 -3.39 17.04
CA GLY A 65 -4.96 -2.31 17.97
C GLY A 65 -3.63 -1.61 17.70
N ASP A 66 -3.13 -0.95 18.75
CA ASP A 66 -1.87 -0.20 18.72
C ASP A 66 -0.65 -1.14 18.69
N ARG A 67 0.23 -0.92 17.71
CA ARG A 67 1.47 -1.70 17.53
C ARG A 67 2.71 -1.03 18.09
N ARG A 68 2.66 0.24 18.51
CA ARG A 68 3.84 0.99 18.96
C ARG A 68 4.64 0.28 20.06
N PRO A 69 4.02 -0.35 21.09
CA PRO A 69 4.78 -1.11 22.10
C PRO A 69 5.54 -2.31 21.52
N ARG A 70 5.00 -2.95 20.48
CA ARG A 70 5.66 -4.08 19.80
C ARG A 70 6.76 -3.60 18.86
N LEU A 71 6.53 -2.49 18.15
CA LEU A 71 7.50 -1.87 17.25
C LEU A 71 8.76 -1.42 17.99
N ALA A 72 8.64 -0.96 19.24
CA ALA A 72 9.78 -0.59 20.08
C ALA A 72 10.77 -1.76 20.34
N ASN A 73 10.32 -3.00 20.16
CA ASN A 73 11.13 -4.20 20.37
C ASN A 73 11.82 -4.71 19.09
N VAL A 74 11.55 -4.12 17.93
CA VAL A 74 12.20 -4.50 16.67
C VAL A 74 13.70 -4.17 16.75
N LYS A 75 14.54 -5.17 16.47
CA LYS A 75 16.02 -5.04 16.47
C LYS A 75 16.63 -5.08 15.07
N ALA A 76 15.88 -5.56 14.09
CA ALA A 76 16.33 -5.59 12.71
C ALA A 76 16.43 -4.15 12.16
N PRO A 77 17.48 -3.81 11.40
CA PRO A 77 17.55 -2.54 10.70
C PRO A 77 16.31 -2.31 9.84
N THR A 78 15.61 -1.21 10.08
CA THR A 78 14.29 -0.97 9.47
C THR A 78 14.30 0.26 8.59
N LEU A 79 13.72 0.12 7.40
CA LEU A 79 13.39 1.20 6.49
C LEU A 79 11.86 1.28 6.38
N VAL A 80 11.31 2.47 6.59
CA VAL A 80 9.90 2.79 6.36
C VAL A 80 9.82 3.66 5.12
N ILE A 81 9.06 3.24 4.11
CA ILE A 81 8.80 3.99 2.88
C ILE A 81 7.31 4.32 2.86
N HIS A 82 6.96 5.60 2.68
CA HIS A 82 5.56 6.03 2.69
C HIS A 82 5.32 7.14 1.66
N GLY A 83 4.12 7.20 1.09
CA GLY A 83 3.74 8.23 0.12
C GLY A 83 3.21 9.51 0.76
N ASP A 84 3.63 10.68 0.29
CA ASP A 84 3.21 11.94 0.90
C ASP A 84 1.74 12.32 0.66
N VAL A 85 1.09 11.68 -0.31
CA VAL A 85 -0.31 11.92 -0.68
C VAL A 85 -1.18 10.66 -0.54
N ASP A 86 -0.77 9.68 0.28
CA ASP A 86 -1.57 8.47 0.56
C ASP A 86 -2.95 8.84 1.16
N PRO A 87 -4.05 8.61 0.43
CA PRO A 87 -5.40 8.98 0.87
C PRO A 87 -6.04 7.92 1.77
N LEU A 88 -5.41 6.75 1.93
CA LEU A 88 -5.93 5.63 2.71
C LEU A 88 -5.22 5.52 4.06
N VAL A 89 -3.89 5.49 4.05
CA VAL A 89 -3.07 5.50 5.25
C VAL A 89 -2.27 6.79 5.24
N ARG A 90 -2.75 7.79 5.99
CA ARG A 90 -2.13 9.10 5.99
C ARG A 90 -0.64 9.01 6.33
N VAL A 91 0.15 9.92 5.77
CA VAL A 91 1.61 9.96 5.91
C VAL A 91 2.09 9.95 7.38
N GLU A 92 1.30 10.52 8.30
CA GLU A 92 1.63 10.50 9.72
C GLU A 92 1.71 9.08 10.29
N GLY A 93 0.99 8.10 9.72
CA GLY A 93 1.10 6.69 10.10
C GLY A 93 2.46 6.08 9.77
N GLY A 94 3.03 6.44 8.61
CA GLY A 94 4.41 6.07 8.25
C GLY A 94 5.44 6.74 9.16
N MET A 95 5.24 8.03 9.47
CA MET A 95 6.09 8.78 10.41
C MET A 95 6.06 8.18 11.82
N ASP A 96 4.87 7.85 12.32
CA ASP A 96 4.69 7.22 13.64
C ASP A 96 5.30 5.82 13.70
N THR A 97 5.18 5.04 12.61
CA THR A 97 5.84 3.73 12.48
C THR A 97 7.35 3.87 12.59
N ALA A 98 7.96 4.79 11.84
CA ALA A 98 9.41 5.02 11.89
C ALA A 98 9.86 5.52 13.27
N LYS A 99 9.11 6.43 13.89
CA LYS A 99 9.41 6.93 15.24
C LYS A 99 9.34 5.83 16.30
N SER A 100 8.45 4.85 16.12
CA SER A 100 8.22 3.77 17.08
C SER A 100 9.25 2.64 17.00
N ILE A 101 10.09 2.60 15.96
CA ILE A 101 11.12 1.58 15.78
C ILE A 101 12.50 2.23 16.02
N PRO A 102 13.27 1.78 17.03
CA PRO A 102 14.58 2.35 17.30
C PRO A 102 15.52 2.27 16.09
N GLY A 103 16.03 3.42 15.66
CA GLY A 103 16.98 3.50 14.54
C GLY A 103 16.37 3.31 13.15
N ALA A 104 15.04 3.28 13.01
CA ALA A 104 14.43 3.19 11.68
C ALA A 104 14.71 4.44 10.83
N LYS A 105 14.94 4.20 9.54
CA LYS A 105 15.00 5.26 8.52
C LYS A 105 13.62 5.47 7.91
N LEU A 106 13.27 6.71 7.61
CA LEU A 106 12.03 7.07 6.94
C LEU A 106 12.35 7.70 5.57
N VAL A 107 11.70 7.19 4.53
CA VAL A 107 11.68 7.77 3.18
C VAL A 107 10.24 8.14 2.85
N ILE A 108 10.02 9.43 2.57
CA ILE A 108 8.72 9.94 2.12
C ILE A 108 8.82 10.21 0.62
N VAL A 109 8.14 9.39 -0.18
CA VAL A 109 8.14 9.48 -1.63
C VAL A 109 7.12 10.53 -2.07
N LYS A 110 7.59 11.51 -2.84
CA LYS A 110 6.75 12.60 -3.35
C LYS A 110 5.78 12.11 -4.42
N ARG A 111 4.55 12.61 -4.38
CA ARG A 111 3.44 12.29 -5.30
C ARG A 111 2.93 10.85 -5.18
N MET A 112 3.46 10.04 -4.28
CA MET A 112 3.02 8.66 -4.09
C MET A 112 1.81 8.61 -3.17
N GLY A 113 0.75 7.95 -3.62
CA GLY A 113 -0.39 7.60 -2.77
C GLY A 113 -0.17 6.29 -2.01
N HIS A 114 -1.23 5.49 -1.93
CA HIS A 114 -1.25 4.15 -1.34
C HIS A 114 -0.71 3.05 -2.27
N ALA A 115 -0.63 3.31 -3.58
CA ALA A 115 -0.09 2.36 -4.55
C ALA A 115 1.41 2.62 -4.80
N LEU A 116 2.03 1.71 -5.56
CA LEU A 116 3.44 1.80 -5.97
C LEU A 116 3.52 1.92 -7.51
N PRO A 117 3.25 3.09 -8.10
CA PRO A 117 3.37 3.31 -9.55
C PRO A 117 4.76 2.96 -10.07
N GLU A 118 4.84 2.40 -11.29
CA GLU A 118 6.10 1.99 -11.90
C GLU A 118 7.11 3.12 -12.07
N GLU A 119 6.63 4.34 -12.36
CA GLU A 119 7.49 5.52 -12.45
C GLU A 119 8.27 5.81 -11.16
N LEU A 120 7.76 5.39 -10.01
CA LEU A 120 8.38 5.61 -8.71
C LEU A 120 9.27 4.44 -8.25
N TRP A 121 9.23 3.31 -8.96
CA TRP A 121 10.02 2.14 -8.60
C TRP A 121 11.53 2.40 -8.52
N PRO A 122 12.17 3.19 -9.41
CA PRO A 122 13.61 3.45 -9.28
C PRO A 122 14.00 4.06 -7.93
N GLU A 123 13.21 5.00 -7.39
CA GLU A 123 13.44 5.61 -6.08
C GLU A 123 13.24 4.59 -4.95
N ILE A 124 12.13 3.84 -4.99
CA ILE A 124 11.76 2.85 -3.96
C ILE A 124 12.79 1.71 -3.92
N VAL A 125 13.13 1.15 -5.09
CA VAL A 125 14.12 0.08 -5.23
C VAL A 125 15.50 0.57 -4.80
N GLY A 126 15.89 1.79 -5.18
CA GLY A 126 17.14 2.39 -4.72
C GLY A 126 17.22 2.44 -3.20
N ALA A 127 16.17 2.95 -2.54
CA ALA A 127 16.11 3.01 -1.08
C ALA A 127 16.21 1.62 -0.42
N ILE A 128 15.54 0.61 -0.99
CA ILE A 128 15.62 -0.78 -0.50
C ILE A 128 17.03 -1.34 -0.67
N VAL A 129 17.64 -1.17 -1.85
CA VAL A 129 18.99 -1.67 -2.16
C VAL A 129 20.03 -1.03 -1.24
N ASP A 130 19.97 0.29 -1.05
CA ASP A 130 20.91 1.01 -0.20
C ASP A 130 20.75 0.61 1.27
N HIS A 131 19.51 0.43 1.73
CA HIS A 131 19.26 -0.07 3.09
C HIS A 131 19.79 -1.49 3.28
N ALA A 132 19.60 -2.38 2.31
CA ALA A 132 20.11 -3.74 2.37
C ALA A 132 21.64 -3.78 2.36
N LYS A 133 22.29 -3.01 1.48
CA LYS A 133 23.76 -2.90 1.40
C LYS A 133 24.37 -2.37 2.69
N ALA A 134 23.74 -1.37 3.30
CA ALA A 134 24.23 -0.76 4.55
C ALA A 134 24.16 -1.71 5.77
N HIS A 135 23.44 -2.83 5.67
CA HIS A 135 23.22 -3.78 6.76
C HIS A 135 23.44 -5.24 6.34
N GLN A 136 24.38 -5.48 5.42
CA GLN A 136 24.84 -6.83 5.11
C GLN A 136 25.54 -7.43 6.35
N ALA A 137 25.24 -8.69 6.64
CA ALA A 137 25.81 -9.45 7.75
C ALA A 137 27.27 -9.85 7.48
#